data_AF-A0A8H8JUY1-F1
#
_entry.id   AF-A0A8H8JUY1-F1
#
_cell.length_a   1.000
_cell.length_b   1.000
_cell.length_c   1.000
_cell.angle_alpha   90.00
_cell.angle_beta   90.00
_cell.angle_gamma   90.00
#
_symmetry.space_group_name_H-M   'P 1'
#
loop_
_entity.id
_entity.type
_entity.pdbx_description
1 polymer ?
#
loop_
_entity_poly.entity_id
_entity_poly.type
_entity_poly.pdbx_seq_one_letter_code
_entity_poly.pdbx_strand_id
1 'polypeptide(L)'
;MCDGINFVDPCGYPAVPNGCLNLPEAWSNISSSFQPPNGTACLLWSDPNCQGSNPGGWLVHPGSSDLRKQEFNDRTVSIQCKDE
;
A
#
# COMPACT_ATOMS: atom_id res chain seq x y z
N MET A 1 4.46 -3.33 -3.08
CA MET A 1 4.59 -1.88 -3.21
C MET A 1 5.81 -1.57 -4.04
N CYS A 2 5.77 -0.53 -4.84
CA CYS A 2 6.90 -0.11 -5.67
C CYS A 2 7.10 1.39 -5.56
N ASP A 3 8.36 1.81 -5.57
CA ASP A 3 8.75 3.23 -5.59
C ASP A 3 8.35 3.90 -6.90
N GLY A 4 8.43 3.18 -8.02
CA GLY A 4 7.91 3.64 -9.31
C GLY A 4 6.39 3.51 -9.46
N ILE A 5 5.82 4.35 -10.33
CA ILE A 5 4.48 4.12 -10.91
C ILE A 5 4.48 2.92 -11.84
N ASN A 6 3.31 2.39 -12.17
CA ASN A 6 3.10 1.22 -13.03
C ASN A 6 3.87 -0.02 -12.59
N PHE A 7 4.07 -0.18 -11.27
CA PHE A 7 4.75 -1.32 -10.66
C PHE A 7 6.22 -1.45 -11.11
N VAL A 8 6.90 -0.32 -11.31
CA VAL A 8 8.32 -0.26 -11.70
C VAL A 8 9.22 -0.28 -10.48
N ASP A 9 10.33 -1.01 -10.58
CA ASP A 9 11.33 -1.19 -9.52
C ASP A 9 11.92 0.13 -8.96
N PRO A 10 12.36 0.13 -7.69
CA PRO A 10 12.40 -1.01 -6.77
C PRO A 10 11.02 -1.37 -6.19
N CYS A 11 10.69 -2.67 -6.26
CA CYS A 11 9.50 -3.23 -5.64
C CYS A 11 9.84 -4.07 -4.41
N GLY A 12 9.03 -3.96 -3.37
CA GLY A 12 9.08 -4.78 -2.18
C GLY A 12 7.69 -5.19 -1.75
N TYR A 13 7.57 -6.39 -1.21
CA TYR A 13 6.32 -6.84 -0.62
C TYR A 13 6.60 -7.33 0.78
N PRO A 14 6.21 -6.59 1.83
CA PRO A 14 6.10 -7.25 3.12
C PRO A 14 5.04 -8.35 2.98
N ALA A 15 5.33 -9.55 3.46
CA ALA A 15 4.30 -10.57 3.61
C ALA A 15 3.24 -9.99 4.54
N VAL A 16 2.08 -9.60 3.99
CA VAL A 16 1.06 -8.91 4.78
C VAL A 16 0.16 -9.98 5.41
N PRO A 17 0.20 -10.16 6.73
CA PRO A 17 -0.78 -11.02 7.38
C PRO A 17 -2.17 -10.38 7.25
N ASN A 18 -3.22 -11.20 7.36
CA ASN A 18 -4.55 -10.67 7.67
C ASN A 18 -4.46 -9.77 8.90
N GLY A 19 -4.82 -8.50 8.75
CA GLY A 19 -4.67 -7.50 9.80
C GLY A 19 -3.79 -6.32 9.39
N CYS A 20 -3.26 -5.64 10.40
CA CYS A 20 -2.49 -4.40 10.25
C CYS A 20 -0.98 -4.66 10.37
N LEU A 21 -0.20 -4.05 9.47
CA LEU A 21 1.25 -4.11 9.48
C LEU A 21 1.84 -2.70 9.32
N ASN A 22 2.74 -2.33 10.23
CA ASN A 22 3.56 -1.13 10.08
C ASN A 22 4.69 -1.40 9.11
N LEU A 23 4.90 -0.49 8.17
CA LEU A 23 6.03 -0.59 7.26
C LEU A 23 7.31 -0.23 8.01
N PRO A 24 8.41 -0.95 7.77
CA PRO A 24 9.72 -0.51 8.21
C PRO A 24 10.06 0.84 7.55
N GLU A 25 10.93 1.62 8.20
CA GLU A 25 11.28 2.98 7.76
C GLU A 25 11.74 3.04 6.29
N ALA A 26 12.50 2.03 5.84
CA ALA A 26 12.99 1.93 4.46
C ALA A 26 11.89 1.77 3.39
N TRP A 27 10.66 1.43 3.79
CA TRP A 27 9.51 1.24 2.90
C TRP A 27 8.36 2.21 3.20
N SER A 28 8.51 3.05 4.23
CA SER A 28 7.55 4.10 4.55
C SER A 28 7.75 5.30 3.63
N ASN A 29 6.66 5.92 3.19
CA ASN A 29 6.67 7.16 2.42
C ASN A 29 7.45 7.15 1.10
N ILE A 30 7.56 5.98 0.46
CA ILE A 30 8.23 5.87 -0.85
C ILE A 30 7.36 5.21 -1.92
N SER A 31 6.19 4.66 -1.56
CA SER A 31 5.38 3.91 -2.52
C SER A 31 4.64 4.84 -3.48
N SER A 32 4.88 4.67 -4.78
CA SER A 32 4.11 5.32 -5.86
C SER A 32 3.14 4.38 -6.58
N SER A 33 3.29 3.07 -6.42
CA SER A 33 2.28 2.08 -6.86
C SER A 33 2.14 0.90 -5.91
N PHE A 34 0.94 0.34 -5.85
CA PHE A 34 0.61 -0.75 -4.94
C PHE A 34 -0.32 -1.76 -5.60
N GLN A 35 0.09 -3.02 -5.62
CA GLN A 35 -0.68 -4.14 -6.14
C GLN A 35 -0.89 -5.19 -5.04
N PRO A 36 -2.09 -5.33 -4.46
CA PRO A 36 -2.43 -6.42 -3.54
C PRO A 36 -2.12 -7.81 -4.15
N PRO A 37 -1.76 -8.83 -3.35
CA PRO A 37 -1.81 -10.21 -3.80
C PRO A 37 -3.22 -10.56 -4.30
N ASN A 38 -3.31 -11.50 -5.24
CA ASN A 38 -4.60 -11.93 -5.77
C ASN A 38 -5.41 -12.65 -4.67
N GLY A 39 -6.70 -12.32 -4.53
CA GLY A 39 -7.56 -12.82 -3.46
C GLY A 39 -7.44 -12.05 -2.13
N THR A 40 -6.82 -10.88 -2.13
CA THR A 40 -6.65 -10.03 -0.95
C THR A 40 -7.05 -8.59 -1.27
N ALA A 41 -7.76 -7.97 -0.33
CA ALA A 41 -8.03 -6.54 -0.33
C ALA A 41 -7.11 -5.87 0.70
N CYS A 42 -6.45 -4.77 0.32
CA CYS A 42 -5.56 -4.01 1.21
C CYS A 42 -5.89 -2.52 1.24
N LEU A 43 -5.82 -1.91 2.41
CA LEU A 43 -5.93 -0.47 2.62
C LEU A 43 -4.56 0.11 2.99
N LEU A 44 -4.20 1.23 2.36
CA LEU A 44 -2.98 1.96 2.66
C LEU A 44 -3.29 3.07 3.66
N TRP A 45 -2.40 3.30 4.61
CA TRP A 45 -2.59 4.24 5.70
C TRP A 45 -1.41 5.19 5.83
N SER A 46 -1.71 6.46 6.11
CA SER A 46 -0.69 7.52 6.20
C SER A 46 0.08 7.54 7.51
N ASP A 47 -0.46 6.91 8.55
CA ASP A 47 0.13 6.85 9.87
C ASP A 47 0.38 5.39 10.29
N PRO A 48 1.22 5.15 11.31
CA PRO A 48 1.39 3.83 11.90
C PRO A 48 0.07 3.27 12.48
N ASN A 49 0.03 1.96 12.63
CA ASN A 49 -1.04 1.17 13.24
C ASN A 49 -2.38 1.25 12.48
N CYS A 50 -2.33 1.43 11.16
CA CYS A 50 -3.48 1.48 10.27
C CYS A 50 -4.46 2.60 10.63
N GLN A 51 -3.91 3.81 10.78
CA GLN A 51 -4.62 5.02 11.12
C GLN A 51 -4.35 6.15 10.11
N GLY A 52 -5.05 7.26 10.29
CA GLY A 52 -4.87 8.46 9.47
C GLY A 52 -5.70 8.43 8.20
N SER A 53 -5.14 9.02 7.15
CA SER A 53 -5.75 9.09 5.82
C SER A 53 -5.48 7.83 4.99
N ASN A 54 -6.36 7.56 4.03
CA ASN A 54 -6.24 6.46 3.08
C ASN A 54 -6.63 6.94 1.66
N PRO A 55 -6.22 6.24 0.58
CA PRO A 55 -6.42 6.66 -0.81
C PRO A 55 -7.88 6.56 -1.31
N GLY A 56 -8.87 6.47 -0.43
CA GLY A 56 -10.29 6.41 -0.78
C GLY A 56 -10.92 5.02 -0.69
N GLY A 57 -10.24 4.03 -0.11
CA GLY A 57 -10.82 2.71 0.17
C GLY A 57 -9.87 1.54 -0.07
N TRP A 58 -10.43 0.34 0.08
CA TRP A 58 -9.70 -0.92 -0.09
C TRP A 58 -9.27 -1.09 -1.54
N LEU A 59 -7.97 -1.27 -1.75
CA LEU A 59 -7.37 -1.65 -3.02
C LEU A 59 -7.48 -3.18 -3.13
N VAL A 60 -8.24 -3.64 -4.13
CA VAL A 60 -8.29 -5.04 -4.56
C VAL A 60 -7.38 -5.22 -5.77
N HIS A 61 -6.94 -6.44 -6.06
CA HIS A 61 -6.11 -6.71 -7.24
C HIS A 61 -6.76 -6.13 -8.51
N PRO A 62 -6.02 -5.38 -9.38
CA PRO A 62 -4.57 -5.18 -9.41
C PRO A 62 -4.05 -3.98 -8.58
N GLY A 63 -4.90 -3.34 -7.78
CA GLY A 63 -4.55 -2.22 -6.92
C GLY A 63 -4.47 -0.89 -7.67
N SER A 64 -3.56 -0.02 -7.23
CA SER A 64 -3.29 1.27 -7.89
C SER A 64 -1.93 1.24 -8.58
N SER A 65 -1.94 1.42 -9.89
CA SER A 65 -0.72 1.60 -10.67
C SER A 65 -0.11 3.00 -10.51
N ASP A 66 -0.82 3.96 -9.92
CA ASP A 66 -0.34 5.32 -9.74
C ASP A 66 -1.06 5.99 -8.57
N LEU A 67 -0.40 6.01 -7.41
CA LEU A 67 -0.95 6.57 -6.16
C LEU A 67 -1.14 8.09 -6.20
N ARG A 68 -0.55 8.79 -7.18
CA ARG A 68 -0.79 10.22 -7.40
C ARG A 68 -2.24 10.49 -7.82
N LYS A 69 -2.88 9.52 -8.50
CA LYS A 69 -4.30 9.62 -8.90
C LYS A 69 -5.25 9.61 -7.71
N GLN A 70 -4.79 9.12 -6.55
CA GLN A 70 -5.51 9.14 -5.29
C GLN A 70 -4.91 10.13 -4.29
N GLU A 71 -4.03 11.04 -4.73
CA GLU A 71 -3.35 12.03 -3.86
C GLU A 71 -2.61 11.39 -2.66
N PHE A 72 -2.12 10.16 -2.88
CA PHE A 72 -1.55 9.29 -1.84
C PHE A 72 -0.14 8.78 -2.17
N ASN A 73 0.55 9.43 -3.11
CA ASN A 73 1.94 9.13 -3.45
C ASN A 73 2.85 9.36 -2.26
N ASP A 74 3.81 8.47 -2.00
CA ASP A 74 4.84 8.65 -0.98
C ASP A 74 4.29 8.90 0.43
N ARG A 75 3.10 8.36 0.72
CA ARG A 75 2.41 8.58 2.00
C ARG A 75 2.13 7.31 2.78
N THR A 76 2.40 6.13 2.22
CA THR A 76 2.06 4.88 2.90
C THR A 76 3.05 4.61 4.03
N VAL A 77 2.53 4.45 5.26
CA VAL A 77 3.32 4.14 6.47
C VAL A 77 2.87 2.82 7.11
N SER A 78 1.59 2.46 6.97
CA SER A 78 1.11 1.13 7.35
C SER A 78 0.09 0.60 6.35
N ILE A 79 -0.11 -0.70 6.37
CA ILE A 79 -1.00 -1.42 5.46
C ILE A 79 -1.91 -2.34 6.25
N GLN A 80 -3.18 -2.41 5.86
CA GLN A 80 -4.15 -3.32 6.43
C GLN A 80 -4.67 -4.23 5.34
N CYS A 81 -4.51 -5.54 5.45
CA CYS A 81 -4.99 -6.49 4.45
C CYS A 81 -5.99 -7.48 5.04
N LYS A 82 -6.88 -7.98 4.19
CA LYS A 82 -7.82 -9.06 4.49
C LYS A 82 -8.01 -9.93 3.26
N ASP A 83 -8.30 -11.21 3.46
CA ASP A 83 -8.78 -12.09 2.41
C ASP A 83 -10.11 -11.57 1.82
N GLU A 84 -10.29 -11.77 0.51
CA GLU A 84 -11.57 -11.57 -0.18
C GLU A 84 -12.44 -12.82 -0.23
#